data_AF-A0A969KPB1-F1
#
_entry.id   AF-A0A969KPB1-F1
#
_cell.length_a   1.000
_cell.length_b   1.000
_cell.length_c   1.000
_cell.angle_alpha   90.00
_cell.angle_beta   90.00
_cell.angle_gamma   90.00
#
_symmetry.space_group_name_H-M   'P 1'
#
loop_
_entity.id
_entity.type
_entity.pdbx_description
1 polymer ?
#
loop_
_entity_poly.entity_id
_entity_poly.type
_entity_poly.pdbx_seq_one_letter_code
_entity_poly.pdbx_strand_id
1 'polypeptide(L)'
;MRQGSWKLVRPAVNIAFADAEGQRLLERYVELDIEYKYHPENIQSIFTDMIPELALPTLPAPELYHIEDDPQERNNLATLHPERVRQMVSALDSWFEEVESERARIVV
;
A
#
# COMPACT_ATOMS: atom_id res chain seq x y z
N MET A 1 3.24 -9.22 8.38
CA MET A 1 3.71 -10.62 8.55
C MET A 1 3.62 -11.01 10.02
N ARG A 2 3.14 -12.22 10.34
CA ARG A 2 3.05 -12.70 11.74
C ARG A 2 3.82 -14.00 11.90
N GLN A 3 4.61 -14.10 12.98
CA GLN A 3 5.34 -15.31 13.33
C GLN A 3 5.34 -15.50 14.84
N GLY A 4 4.45 -16.38 15.33
CA GLY A 4 4.17 -16.52 16.75
C GLY A 4 3.67 -15.19 17.35
N SER A 5 4.28 -14.78 18.46
CA SER A 5 3.99 -13.54 19.17
C SER A 5 4.48 -12.28 18.43
N TRP A 6 5.30 -12.44 17.38
CA TRP A 6 5.89 -11.31 16.65
C TRP A 6 5.04 -10.88 15.46
N LYS A 7 4.88 -9.57 15.29
CA LYS A 7 4.26 -8.94 14.12
C LYS A 7 5.23 -7.95 13.49
N LEU A 8 5.47 -8.12 12.20
CA LEU A 8 6.16 -7.15 11.35
C LEU A 8 5.12 -6.33 10.58
N VAL A 9 5.25 -5.01 10.65
CA VAL A 9 4.41 -4.03 9.96
C VAL A 9 5.24 -3.26 8.94
N ARG A 10 4.68 -3.03 7.75
CA ARG A 10 5.18 -2.09 6.75
C ARG A 10 4.31 -0.84 6.88
N PRO A 11 4.81 0.28 7.42
CA PRO A 11 3.98 1.47 7.63
C PRO A 11 3.42 1.99 6.31
N ALA A 12 2.28 2.68 6.41
CA ALA A 12 1.65 3.32 5.27
C ALA A 12 2.59 4.35 4.63
N VAL A 13 2.67 4.33 3.30
CA VAL A 13 3.41 5.30 2.52
C VAL A 13 2.48 6.45 2.19
N ASN A 14 2.87 7.67 2.54
CA ASN A 14 2.12 8.86 2.16
C ASN A 14 2.52 9.29 0.72
N ILE A 15 1.82 8.74 -0.27
CA ILE A 15 2.07 9.03 -1.68
C ILE A 15 1.30 10.30 -2.06
N ALA A 16 2.01 11.29 -2.60
CA ALA A 16 1.43 12.51 -3.14
C ALA A 16 1.56 12.54 -4.68
N PHE A 17 0.83 13.44 -5.34
CA PHE A 17 1.09 13.74 -6.76
C PHE A 17 2.35 14.57 -6.92
N ALA A 18 3.00 14.44 -8.07
CA ALA A 18 4.21 15.17 -8.41
C ALA A 18 3.99 16.69 -8.46
N ASP A 19 2.80 17.12 -8.86
CA ASP A 19 2.45 18.53 -8.99
C ASP A 19 0.96 18.81 -8.70
N ALA A 20 0.61 20.10 -8.73
CA ALA A 20 -0.75 20.57 -8.50
C ALA A 20 -1.73 20.20 -9.62
N GLU A 21 -1.25 19.90 -10.83
CA GLU A 21 -2.11 19.44 -11.92
C GLU A 21 -2.56 18.00 -11.67
N GLY A 22 -1.65 17.14 -11.20
CA GLY A 22 -1.99 15.77 -10.83
C GLY A 22 -3.03 15.70 -9.70
N GLN A 23 -2.94 16.61 -8.73
CA GLN A 23 -3.96 16.76 -7.69
C GLN A 23 -5.33 17.18 -8.26
N ARG A 24 -5.36 18.15 -9.18
CA ARG A 24 -6.60 18.57 -9.86
C ARG A 24 -7.23 17.46 -10.68
N LEU A 25 -6.41 16.65 -11.35
CA LEU A 25 -6.89 15.50 -12.13
C LEU A 25 -7.54 14.44 -11.24
N LEU A 26 -7.02 14.19 -10.03
CA LEU A 26 -7.68 13.31 -9.06
C LEU A 26 -9.04 13.88 -8.64
N GLU A 27 -9.09 15.17 -8.31
CA GLU A 27 -10.34 15.83 -7.89
C GLU A 27 -11.41 15.70 -8.98
N ARG A 28 -11.03 15.98 -10.24
CA ARG A 28 -11.90 15.79 -11.40
C ARG A 28 -12.33 14.33 -11.57
N TYR A 29 -11.43 13.37 -11.38
CA TYR A 29 -11.76 11.95 -11.46
C TYR A 29 -12.78 11.55 -10.39
N VAL A 30 -12.62 12.02 -9.16
CA VAL A 30 -13.56 11.77 -8.05
C VAL A 30 -14.92 12.37 -8.34
N GLU A 31 -14.97 13.61 -8.85
CA GLU A 31 -16.23 14.26 -9.27
C GLU A 31 -16.95 13.43 -10.35
N LEU A 32 -16.22 12.96 -11.35
CA LEU A 32 -16.78 12.12 -12.42
C LEU A 32 -17.23 10.74 -11.93
N ASP A 33 -16.50 10.11 -11.00
CA ASP A 33 -16.91 8.83 -10.40
C ASP A 33 -18.20 8.97 -9.60
N ILE A 34 -18.33 10.05 -8.81
CA ILE A 34 -19.56 10.37 -8.08
C ILE A 34 -20.70 10.61 -9.07
N GLU A 35 -20.51 11.43 -10.09
CA GLU A 35 -21.54 11.73 -11.09
C GLU A 35 -21.96 10.47 -11.86
N TYR A 36 -21.01 9.66 -12.31
CA TYR A 36 -21.29 8.38 -12.95
C TYR A 36 -22.11 7.44 -12.06
N LYS A 37 -21.81 7.42 -10.75
CA LYS A 37 -22.47 6.54 -9.78
C LYS A 37 -23.92 6.93 -9.50
N TYR A 38 -24.23 8.23 -9.48
CA TYR A 38 -25.57 8.73 -9.09
C TYR A 38 -26.41 9.22 -10.29
N HIS A 39 -25.77 9.62 -11.39
CA HIS A 39 -26.35 10.16 -12.61
C HIS A 39 -25.63 9.63 -13.86
N PRO A 40 -25.63 8.30 -14.09
CA PRO A 40 -24.88 7.71 -15.21
C PRO A 40 -25.29 8.24 -16.59
N GLU A 41 -26.53 8.73 -16.75
CA GLU A 41 -27.01 9.37 -17.98
C GLU A 41 -26.24 10.64 -18.38
N ASN A 42 -25.59 11.30 -17.41
CA ASN A 42 -24.80 12.50 -17.64
C ASN A 42 -23.37 12.17 -18.16
N ILE A 43 -22.94 10.92 -18.05
CA ILE A 43 -21.60 10.47 -18.46
C ILE A 43 -21.70 9.65 -19.75
N GLN A 44 -21.39 10.28 -20.88
CA GLN A 44 -21.52 9.67 -22.22
C GLN A 44 -20.20 9.19 -22.81
N SER A 45 -19.08 9.41 -22.12
CA SER A 45 -17.74 9.05 -22.60
C SER A 45 -16.86 8.57 -21.46
N ILE A 46 -15.91 7.70 -21.81
CA ILE A 46 -14.85 7.27 -20.90
C ILE A 46 -13.92 8.44 -20.58
N PHE A 47 -13.43 8.48 -19.34
CA PHE A 47 -12.41 9.43 -18.92
C PHE A 47 -11.05 9.04 -19.53
N THR A 48 -10.48 9.90 -20.37
CA THR A 48 -9.23 9.63 -21.12
C THR A 48 -8.08 10.53 -20.72
N ASP A 49 -8.21 11.29 -19.63
CA ASP A 49 -7.12 12.14 -19.17
C ASP A 49 -5.91 11.29 -18.75
N MET A 50 -4.73 11.90 -18.76
CA MET A 50 -3.50 11.23 -18.37
C MET A 50 -3.53 10.82 -16.90
N ILE A 51 -2.99 9.64 -16.59
CA ILE A 51 -2.74 9.21 -15.22
C ILE A 51 -1.68 10.16 -14.63
N PRO A 52 -1.98 10.85 -13.52
CA PRO A 52 -1.05 11.82 -12.94
C PRO A 52 0.21 11.13 -12.39
N GLU A 53 1.35 11.80 -12.53
CA GLU A 53 2.61 11.33 -11.97
C GLU A 53 2.59 11.42 -10.43
N LEU A 54 3.17 10.42 -9.78
CA LEU A 54 3.24 10.33 -8.31
C LEU A 54 4.62 10.77 -7.82
N ALA A 55 4.65 11.64 -6.80
CA ALA A 55 5.84 11.90 -6.00
C ALA A 55 6.02 10.75 -5.00
N LEU A 56 6.81 9.75 -5.39
CA LEU A 56 7.11 8.62 -4.51
C LEU A 56 8.05 9.08 -3.37
N PRO A 57 7.62 9.01 -2.11
CA PRO A 57 8.48 9.36 -0.99
C PRO A 57 9.48 8.22 -0.70
N THR A 58 10.43 8.48 0.20
CA THR A 58 11.20 7.41 0.82
C THR A 58 10.27 6.46 1.59
N LEU A 59 10.43 5.16 1.40
CA LEU A 59 9.62 4.16 2.10
C LEU A 59 9.94 4.17 3.60
N PRO A 60 8.92 4.16 4.49
CA PRO A 60 9.14 3.98 5.92
C PRO A 60 9.84 2.66 6.22
N ALA A 61 10.70 2.67 7.24
CA ALA A 61 11.33 1.46 7.74
C ALA A 61 10.27 0.50 8.30
N PRO A 62 10.46 -0.83 8.18
CA PRO A 62 9.60 -1.80 8.83
C PRO A 62 9.59 -1.63 10.36
N GLU A 63 8.44 -1.90 10.96
CA GLU A 63 8.24 -1.88 12.41
C GLU A 63 8.04 -3.30 12.92
N LEU A 64 8.43 -3.55 14.17
CA LEU A 64 8.36 -4.86 14.80
C LEU A 64 7.72 -4.75 16.18
N TYR A 65 6.72 -5.59 16.45
CA TYR A 65 5.99 -5.61 17.71
C TYR A 65 5.93 -7.02 18.27
N HIS A 66 5.96 -7.13 19.60
CA HIS A 66 5.68 -8.37 20.32
C HIS A 66 4.26 -8.28 20.88
N ILE A 67 3.30 -8.93 20.22
CA ILE A 67 1.86 -8.72 20.43
C ILE A 67 1.37 -9.26 21.77
N GLU A 68 2.04 -10.25 22.35
CA GLU A 68 1.66 -10.76 23.69
C GLU A 68 2.02 -9.77 24.80
N ASP A 69 3.18 -9.10 24.69
CA ASP A 69 3.62 -8.11 25.67
C ASP A 69 3.10 -6.70 25.36
N ASP A 70 2.82 -6.41 24.09
CA ASP A 70 2.32 -5.14 23.59
C ASP A 70 1.18 -5.34 22.56
N PRO A 71 -0.03 -5.70 23.03
CA PRO A 71 -1.18 -5.95 22.15
C PRO A 71 -1.64 -4.71 21.36
N GLN A 72 -1.23 -3.51 21.79
CA GLN A 72 -1.61 -2.24 21.19
C GLN A 72 -0.52 -1.66 20.28
N GLU A 73 0.59 -2.39 20.07
CA GLU A 73 1.63 -2.02 19.10
C GLU A 73 2.21 -0.62 19.37
N ARG A 74 2.39 -0.29 20.65
CA ARG A 74 2.88 1.04 21.09
C ARG A 74 4.39 1.15 21.04
N ASN A 75 5.11 0.04 21.17
CA ASN A 75 6.56 0.00 21.32
C ASN A 75 7.19 -0.70 20.11
N ASN A 76 7.72 0.09 19.18
CA ASN A 76 8.44 -0.46 18.04
C ASN A 76 9.81 -1.00 18.48
N LEU A 77 10.01 -2.31 18.31
CA LEU A 77 11.19 -3.07 18.70
C LEU A 77 12.16 -3.31 17.52
N ALA A 78 11.92 -2.72 16.35
CA ALA A 78 12.68 -3.01 15.12
C ALA A 78 14.18 -2.73 15.26
N THR A 79 14.56 -1.64 15.92
CA THR A 79 15.97 -1.26 16.14
C THR A 79 16.66 -2.15 17.17
N LEU A 80 15.90 -2.73 18.11
CA LEU A 80 16.41 -3.64 19.14
C LEU A 80 16.59 -5.08 18.63
N HIS A 81 15.82 -5.48 17.61
CA HIS A 81 15.87 -6.84 17.05
C HIS A 81 16.06 -6.83 15.51
N PRO A 82 17.17 -6.28 14.99
CA PRO A 82 17.38 -6.11 13.55
C PRO A 82 17.45 -7.44 12.78
N GLU A 83 17.98 -8.51 13.38
CA GLU A 83 17.99 -9.85 12.78
C GLU A 83 16.57 -10.39 12.56
N ARG A 84 15.70 -10.20 13.56
CA ARG A 84 14.29 -10.62 13.52
C ARG A 84 13.55 -9.88 12.41
N VAL A 85 13.78 -8.57 12.30
CA VAL A 85 13.23 -7.75 11.21
C VAL A 85 13.65 -8.30 9.86
N ARG A 86 14.95 -8.54 9.63
CA ARG A 86 15.44 -9.07 8.35
C ARG A 86 14.84 -10.43 7.99
N GLN A 87 14.78 -11.34 8.96
CA GLN A 87 14.17 -12.67 8.76
C GLN A 87 12.69 -12.55 8.38
N MET A 88 11.92 -11.73 9.09
CA MET A 88 10.49 -11.59 8.84
C MET A 88 10.19 -10.81 7.55
N VAL A 89 11.04 -9.85 7.17
CA VAL A 89 10.95 -9.17 5.87
C VAL A 89 11.22 -10.17 4.74
N SER A 90 12.31 -10.94 4.81
CA SER A 90 12.61 -11.95 3.80
C SER A 90 11.50 -12.99 3.68
N ALA A 91 10.91 -13.42 4.80
CA ALA A 91 9.79 -14.36 4.78
C ALA A 91 8.54 -13.76 4.13
N LEU A 92 8.29 -12.46 4.32
CA LEU A 92 7.19 -11.74 3.67
C LEU A 92 7.44 -11.64 2.16
N ASP A 93 8.65 -11.31 1.75
CA ASP A 93 9.01 -11.17 0.33
C ASP A 93 8.89 -12.51 -0.40
N SER A 94 9.41 -13.60 0.19
CA SER A 94 9.28 -14.94 -0.41
C SER A 94 7.83 -15.40 -0.53
N TRP A 95 7.00 -15.13 0.48
CA TRP A 95 5.56 -15.43 0.40
C TRP A 95 4.88 -14.63 -0.71
N PHE A 96 5.23 -13.36 -0.88
CA PHE A 96 4.69 -12.52 -1.94
C PHE A 96 5.09 -13.03 -3.33
N GLU A 97 6.37 -13.37 -3.53
CA GLU A 97 6.87 -13.95 -4.77
C GLU A 97 6.16 -15.27 -5.14
N GLU A 98 5.90 -16.13 -4.15
CA GLU A 98 5.16 -17.38 -4.34
C GLU A 98 3.74 -17.09 -4.86
N VAL A 99 3.00 -16.22 -4.16
CA VAL A 99 1.62 -15.83 -4.54
C VAL A 99 1.57 -15.22 -5.94
N GLU A 100 2.50 -14.32 -6.27
CA GLU A 100 2.52 -13.70 -7.60
C GLU A 100 2.95 -14.69 -8.70
N SER A 101 3.80 -15.68 -8.37
CA SER A 101 4.12 -16.76 -9.31
C SER A 101 2.91 -17.65 -9.62
N GLU A 102 2.05 -17.90 -8.62
CA GLU A 102 0.81 -18.65 -8.81
C GLU A 102 -0.18 -17.83 -9.63
N ARG A 103 -0.36 -16.54 -9.31
CA ARG A 103 -1.24 -15.62 -10.06
C ARG A 103 -0.86 -15.58 -11.54
N ALA A 104 0.43 -15.46 -11.84
CA ALA A 104 0.93 -15.42 -13.21
C ALA A 104 0.59 -16.67 -14.02
N ARG A 105 0.39 -17.83 -13.37
CA ARG A 105 0.02 -19.10 -14.02
C ARG A 105 -1.48 -19.24 -14.30
N ILE A 106 -2.33 -18.41 -13.69
CA ILE A 106 -3.80 -18.48 -13.80
C ILE A 106 -4.33 -17.60 -14.93
N VAL A 107 -3.50 -16.72 -15.52
CA VAL A 107 -3.90 -15.88 -16.66
C VAL A 107 -4.08 -16.76 -17.91
N VAL A 108 -5.34 -17.13 -18.18
CA VAL A 108 -5.84 -17.76 -19.42
C VAL A 108 -6.29 -16.67 -20.39
#